data_AF-A0A947TI56-F1
#
_entry.id   AF-A0A947TI56-F1
#
_cell.length_a   1.000
_cell.length_b   1.000
_cell.length_c   1.000
_cell.angle_alpha   90.00
_cell.angle_beta   90.00
_cell.angle_gamma   90.00
#
_symmetry.space_group_name_H-M   'P 1'
#
loop_
_entity.id
_entity.type
_entity.pdbx_description
1 polymer ?
#
loop_
_entity_poly.entity_id
_entity_poly.type
_entity_poly.pdbx_seq_one_letter_code
_entity_poly.pdbx_strand_id
1 'polypeptide(L)'
;MKIIKIVYLILGLVLVSGLFTFNASAAEFRINQKMGNVVIGQDEVVKNLYTTGNMISINGDVKKSLYVGGNVITINGDIEGNVFVGGNTIVIRGDVGDSVHAGGSNILIEGNISEDLFI
;
A
#
# COMPACT_ATOMS: atom_id res chain seq x y z
N MET A 1 -7.24 -26.60 47.65
CA MET A 1 -6.61 -25.27 47.42
C MET A 1 -5.77 -25.18 46.13
N LYS A 2 -5.07 -26.23 45.68
CA LYS A 2 -4.26 -26.20 44.44
C LYS A 2 -5.08 -26.10 43.14
N ILE A 3 -6.19 -26.84 43.02
CA ILE A 3 -7.07 -26.85 41.83
C ILE A 3 -7.70 -25.48 41.57
N ILE A 4 -8.19 -24.81 42.61
CA ILE A 4 -8.81 -23.48 42.51
C ILE A 4 -7.80 -22.44 42.00
N LYS A 5 -6.54 -22.50 42.44
CA LYS A 5 -5.47 -21.62 41.94
C LYS A 5 -5.15 -21.87 40.47
N ILE A 6 -5.18 -23.12 40.01
CA ILE A 6 -4.98 -23.48 38.60
C ILE A 6 -6.12 -22.94 37.73
N VAL A 7 -7.37 -23.02 38.21
CA VAL A 7 -8.53 -22.48 37.50
C VAL A 7 -8.41 -20.96 37.34
N TYR A 8 -8.03 -20.22 38.39
CA TYR A 8 -7.82 -18.77 38.28
C TYR A 8 -6.64 -18.40 37.36
N LEU A 9 -5.57 -19.21 37.35
CA LEU A 9 -4.43 -18.99 36.45
C LEU A 9 -4.84 -19.14 34.98
N ILE A 10 -5.62 -20.19 34.66
CA ILE A 10 -6.15 -20.42 33.31
C ILE A 10 -7.14 -19.33 32.92
N LEU A 11 -8.05 -18.93 33.82
CA LEU A 11 -8.99 -17.84 33.55
C LEU A 11 -8.26 -16.53 33.25
N GLY A 12 -7.21 -16.22 34.01
CA GLY A 12 -6.37 -15.04 33.79
C GLY A 12 -5.66 -15.08 32.44
N LEU A 13 -5.12 -16.23 32.03
CA LEU A 13 -4.43 -16.38 30.75
C LEU A 13 -5.37 -16.19 29.56
N VAL A 14 -6.58 -16.74 29.64
CA VAL A 14 -7.63 -16.57 28.62
C VAL A 14 -8.05 -15.10 28.52
N LEU A 15 -8.26 -14.43 29.67
CA LEU A 15 -8.58 -13.00 29.70
C LEU A 15 -7.49 -12.13 29.08
N VAL A 16 -6.21 -12.45 29.33
CA VAL A 16 -5.07 -11.71 28.75
C VAL A 16 -4.96 -11.96 27.24
N SER A 17 -5.18 -13.18 26.76
CA SER A 17 -5.15 -13.48 25.32
C SER A 17 -6.25 -12.75 24.53
N GLY A 18 -7.42 -12.55 25.12
CA GLY A 18 -8.54 -11.81 24.51
C GLY A 18 -8.27 -10.31 24.32
N LEU A 19 -7.24 -9.76 24.97
CA LEU A 19 -6.83 -8.36 24.83
C LEU A 19 -5.86 -8.13 23.66
N PHE A 20 -5.29 -9.19 23.08
CA PHE A 20 -4.42 -9.09 21.92
C PHE A 20 -5.22 -9.26 20.63
N THR A 21 -5.89 -8.20 20.20
CA THR A 21 -6.44 -8.13 18.85
C THR A 21 -5.29 -7.85 17.87
N PHE A 22 -4.77 -8.89 17.24
CA PHE A 22 -3.86 -8.73 16.10
C PHE A 22 -4.67 -8.17 14.93
N ASN A 23 -4.67 -6.85 14.76
CA ASN A 23 -5.22 -6.23 13.57
C ASN A 23 -4.29 -6.57 12.40
N ALA A 24 -4.54 -7.70 11.74
CA ALA A 24 -3.89 -8.07 10.49
C ALA A 24 -4.55 -7.30 9.34
N SER A 25 -4.19 -6.03 9.17
CA SER A 25 -4.60 -5.29 7.97
C SER A 25 -3.73 -5.73 6.79
N ALA A 26 -4.35 -6.39 5.81
CA ALA A 26 -3.67 -6.87 4.61
C ALA A 26 -3.64 -5.84 3.47
N ALA A 27 -4.54 -4.86 3.49
CA ALA A 27 -4.69 -3.86 2.45
C ALA A 27 -4.98 -2.48 3.05
N GLU A 28 -4.29 -1.47 2.53
CA GLU A 28 -4.56 -0.07 2.87
C GLU A 28 -5.28 0.61 1.71
N PHE A 29 -6.49 1.11 1.98
CA PHE A 29 -7.30 1.85 1.02
C PHE A 29 -7.25 3.33 1.36
N ARG A 30 -6.65 4.14 0.47
CA ARG A 30 -6.63 5.60 0.61
C ARG A 30 -7.44 6.23 -0.51
N ILE A 31 -8.69 6.52 -0.22
CA ILE A 31 -9.63 7.10 -1.18
C ILE A 31 -10.11 8.44 -0.62
N ASN A 32 -9.82 9.52 -1.35
CA ASN A 32 -10.32 10.83 -0.98
C ASN A 32 -11.78 10.94 -1.47
N GLN A 33 -12.75 11.03 -0.55
CA GLN A 33 -14.19 10.99 -0.87
C GLN A 33 -14.66 12.12 -1.82
N LYS A 34 -13.83 13.14 -2.07
CA LYS A 34 -14.11 14.24 -2.99
C LYS A 34 -13.24 14.26 -4.25
N MET A 35 -12.75 13.10 -4.73
CA MET A 35 -11.79 13.03 -5.84
C MET A 35 -10.60 14.00 -5.68
N GLY A 36 -10.24 14.28 -4.43
CA GLY A 36 -9.19 15.22 -4.09
C GLY A 36 -7.81 14.66 -4.38
N ASN A 37 -6.80 15.45 -4.03
CA ASN A 37 -5.42 15.00 -4.16
C ASN A 37 -5.12 13.95 -3.08
N VAL A 38 -4.27 12.98 -3.41
CA VAL A 38 -3.74 11.98 -2.48
C VAL A 38 -2.22 12.13 -2.44
N VAL A 39 -1.67 12.16 -1.24
CA VAL A 39 -0.22 12.16 -1.00
C VAL A 39 0.10 11.05 -0.02
N ILE A 40 1.06 10.21 -0.38
CA ILE A 40 1.73 9.28 0.52
C ILE A 40 3.09 9.91 0.83
N GLY A 41 3.33 10.26 2.08
CA GLY A 41 4.58 10.90 2.52
C GLY A 41 5.78 9.97 2.39
N GLN A 42 6.98 10.55 2.32
CA GLN A 42 8.23 9.79 2.22
C GLN A 42 8.50 8.91 3.45
N ASP A 43 8.05 9.34 4.63
CA ASP A 43 8.22 8.61 5.89
C ASP A 43 7.20 7.46 6.05
N GLU A 44 6.32 7.28 5.07
CA GLU A 44 5.26 6.28 5.12
C GLU A 44 5.68 5.03 4.35
N VAL A 45 5.65 3.88 5.03
CA VAL A 45 5.86 2.58 4.41
C VAL A 45 4.55 1.83 4.40
N VAL A 46 3.98 1.64 3.21
CA VAL A 46 2.72 0.92 3.02
C VAL A 46 2.99 -0.44 2.38
N LYS A 47 2.09 -1.42 2.56
CA LYS A 47 2.25 -2.77 1.98
C LYS A 47 1.57 -2.86 0.63
N ASN A 48 0.27 -3.19 0.63
CA ASN A 48 -0.56 -3.10 -0.56
C ASN A 48 -1.31 -1.78 -0.51
N LEU A 49 -1.14 -0.93 -1.53
CA LEU A 49 -1.78 0.37 -1.60
C LEU A 49 -2.81 0.40 -2.73
N TYR A 50 -4.05 0.68 -2.37
CA TYR A 50 -5.14 0.95 -3.30
C TYR A 50 -5.56 2.40 -3.14
N THR A 51 -5.40 3.20 -4.20
CA THR A 51 -5.73 4.62 -4.13
C THR A 51 -6.29 5.18 -5.42
N THR A 52 -7.17 6.18 -5.27
CA THR A 52 -7.69 6.95 -6.40
C THR A 52 -7.93 8.40 -6.00
N GLY A 53 -7.79 9.30 -6.96
CA GLY A 53 -7.89 10.75 -6.77
C GLY A 53 -7.61 11.51 -8.07
N ASN A 54 -7.69 12.84 -8.04
CA ASN A 54 -7.36 13.64 -9.22
C ASN A 54 -5.83 13.76 -9.43
N MET A 55 -5.11 14.27 -8.43
CA MET A 55 -3.63 14.28 -8.42
C MET A 55 -3.12 13.35 -7.33
N ILE A 56 -2.20 12.45 -7.65
CA ILE A 56 -1.68 11.45 -6.72
C ILE A 56 -0.15 11.51 -6.71
N SER A 57 0.43 11.65 -5.51
CA SER A 57 1.88 11.63 -5.28
C SER A 57 2.22 10.51 -4.29
N ILE A 58 2.93 9.50 -4.75
CA ILE A 58 3.42 8.39 -3.92
C ILE A 58 4.91 8.66 -3.62
N ASN A 59 5.22 9.27 -2.48
CA ASN A 59 6.61 9.63 -2.14
C ASN A 59 7.31 8.62 -1.23
N GLY A 60 6.55 7.78 -0.53
CA GLY A 60 7.08 6.70 0.30
C GLY A 60 7.05 5.35 -0.39
N ASP A 61 7.79 4.40 0.16
CA ASP A 61 7.95 3.06 -0.41
C ASP A 61 6.70 2.19 -0.24
N VAL A 62 6.44 1.34 -1.23
CA VAL A 62 5.38 0.34 -1.22
C VAL A 62 6.02 -1.05 -1.18
N LYS A 63 5.84 -1.77 -0.07
CA LYS A 63 6.47 -3.08 0.19
C LYS A 63 5.84 -4.25 -0.56
N LYS A 64 4.76 -4.01 -1.29
CA LYS A 64 4.09 -4.99 -2.14
C LYS A 64 3.56 -4.27 -3.38
N SER A 65 2.32 -4.54 -3.78
CA SER A 65 1.76 -4.02 -5.02
C SER A 65 1.03 -2.70 -4.84
N LEU A 66 1.12 -1.86 -5.86
CA LEU A 66 0.45 -0.57 -5.98
C LEU A 66 -0.67 -0.64 -7.01
N TYR A 67 -1.87 -0.21 -6.63
CA TYR A 67 -3.03 -0.07 -7.49
C TYR A 67 -3.52 1.37 -7.42
N VAL A 68 -3.36 2.11 -8.51
CA VAL A 68 -3.60 3.56 -8.51
C VAL A 68 -4.33 4.04 -9.76
N GLY A 69 -5.38 4.84 -9.56
CA GLY A 69 -6.15 5.44 -10.64
C GLY A 69 -6.39 6.93 -10.44
N GLY A 70 -6.04 7.78 -11.40
CA GLY A 70 -6.19 9.23 -11.27
C GLY A 70 -5.96 10.01 -12.56
N ASN A 71 -5.99 11.34 -12.51
CA ASN A 71 -5.71 12.17 -13.69
C ASN A 71 -4.20 12.35 -13.89
N VAL A 72 -3.51 12.81 -12.83
CA VAL A 72 -2.05 12.98 -12.81
C VAL A 72 -1.47 12.18 -11.67
N ILE A 73 -0.54 11.27 -11.98
CA ILE A 73 0.02 10.31 -11.03
C ILE A 73 1.55 10.43 -11.08
N THR A 74 2.17 10.57 -9.91
CA THR A 74 3.61 10.59 -9.74
C THR A 74 4.01 9.59 -8.66
N ILE A 75 4.87 8.64 -9.01
CA ILE A 75 5.40 7.60 -8.13
C ILE A 75 6.89 7.85 -7.94
N ASN A 76 7.27 8.39 -6.78
CA ASN A 76 8.67 8.71 -6.45
C ASN A 76 9.32 7.65 -5.56
N GLY A 77 8.56 6.98 -4.69
CA GLY A 77 9.05 5.89 -3.84
C GLY A 77 9.16 4.56 -4.58
N ASP A 78 9.98 3.66 -4.05
CA ASP A 78 10.21 2.34 -4.66
C ASP A 78 9.04 1.40 -4.38
N ILE A 79 8.74 0.54 -5.36
CA ILE A 79 7.66 -0.45 -5.29
C ILE A 79 8.29 -1.84 -5.34
N GLU A 80 8.25 -2.57 -4.23
CA GLU A 80 8.84 -3.91 -4.16
C GLU A 80 8.06 -4.95 -4.99
N GLY A 81 6.78 -4.69 -5.28
CA GLY A 81 5.92 -5.59 -6.05
C GLY A 81 5.48 -5.02 -7.40
N ASN A 82 4.25 -5.37 -7.81
CA ASN A 82 3.67 -4.96 -9.09
C ASN A 82 3.02 -3.57 -9.04
N VAL A 83 3.03 -2.84 -10.16
CA VAL A 83 2.31 -1.56 -10.31
C VAL A 83 1.18 -1.69 -11.33
N PHE A 84 -0.04 -1.38 -10.91
CA PHE A 84 -1.20 -1.21 -11.79
C PHE A 84 -1.64 0.24 -11.74
N VAL A 85 -1.44 0.98 -12.83
CA VAL A 85 -1.65 2.44 -12.87
C VAL A 85 -2.48 2.87 -14.08
N GLY A 86 -3.52 3.66 -13.84
CA GLY A 86 -4.36 4.23 -14.90
C GLY A 86 -4.55 5.73 -14.74
N GLY A 87 -4.23 6.52 -15.75
CA GLY A 87 -4.44 7.97 -15.71
C GLY A 87 -4.10 8.72 -16.99
N ASN A 88 -4.32 10.04 -17.02
CA ASN A 88 -3.96 10.83 -18.21
C ASN A 88 -2.44 11.02 -18.31
N THR A 89 -1.81 11.39 -17.19
CA THR A 89 -0.35 11.58 -17.09
C THR A 89 0.19 10.73 -15.95
N ILE A 90 1.16 9.87 -16.27
CA ILE A 90 1.78 8.93 -15.34
C ILE A 90 3.30 9.15 -15.37
N VAL A 91 3.90 9.35 -14.20
CA VAL A 91 5.35 9.45 -14.02
C VAL A 91 5.80 8.46 -12.95
N ILE A 92 6.68 7.52 -13.30
CA ILE A 92 7.26 6.52 -12.40
C ILE A 92 8.77 6.78 -12.28
N ARG A 93 9.21 7.23 -11.11
CA ARG A 93 10.61 7.52 -10.79
C ARG A 93 11.27 6.49 -9.90
N GLY A 94 10.51 5.91 -8.97
CA GLY A 94 11.00 4.82 -8.13
C GLY A 94 11.19 3.53 -8.91
N ASP A 95 12.04 2.65 -8.41
CA ASP A 95 12.25 1.32 -8.98
C ASP A 95 11.05 0.41 -8.71
N VAL A 96 10.76 -0.50 -9.64
CA VAL A 96 9.69 -1.50 -9.55
C VAL A 96 10.31 -2.90 -9.54
N GLY A 97 10.05 -3.64 -8.45
CA GLY A 97 10.60 -4.97 -8.18
C GLY A 97 10.01 -6.09 -9.03
N ASP A 98 8.78 -5.92 -9.51
CA ASP A 98 8.10 -6.87 -10.41
C ASP A 98 7.74 -6.18 -11.75
N SER A 99 6.48 -6.32 -12.19
CA SER A 99 5.94 -5.82 -13.45
C SER A 99 5.13 -4.53 -13.31
N VAL A 100 5.05 -3.74 -14.39
CA VAL A 100 4.23 -2.52 -14.50
C VAL A 100 3.16 -2.70 -15.57
N HIS A 101 1.91 -2.44 -15.19
CA HIS A 101 0.74 -2.38 -16.06
C HIS A 101 0.20 -0.94 -16.02
N ALA A 102 0.53 -0.16 -17.04
CA ALA A 102 0.12 1.23 -17.14
C ALA A 102 -0.86 1.45 -18.30
N GLY A 103 -1.80 2.38 -18.11
CA GLY A 103 -2.68 2.84 -19.18
C GLY A 103 -2.90 4.35 -19.07
N GLY A 104 -2.42 5.10 -20.07
CA GLY A 104 -2.54 6.55 -20.06
C GLY A 104 -2.15 7.26 -21.34
N SER A 105 -2.41 8.57 -21.40
CA SER A 105 -2.10 9.39 -22.58
C SER A 105 -0.61 9.76 -22.64
N ASN A 106 -0.01 10.05 -21.48
CA ASN A 106 1.40 10.36 -21.33
C ASN A 106 1.98 9.50 -20.22
N ILE A 107 2.99 8.68 -20.54
CA ILE A 107 3.66 7.79 -19.59
C ILE A 107 5.16 8.06 -19.67
N LEU A 108 5.75 8.40 -18.53
CA LEU A 108 7.19 8.57 -18.36
C LEU A 108 7.67 7.59 -17.28
N ILE A 109 8.69 6.81 -17.61
CA ILE A 109 9.33 5.86 -16.70
C ILE A 109 10.81 6.22 -16.62
N GLU A 110 11.26 6.57 -15.42
CA GLU A 110 12.64 6.94 -15.10
C GLU A 110 13.31 5.86 -14.22
N GLY A 111 12.52 5.15 -13.40
CA GLY A 111 13.00 4.03 -12.59
C GLY A 111 13.16 2.71 -13.36
N ASN A 112 13.84 1.74 -12.76
CA ASN A 112 14.02 0.41 -13.34
C ASN A 112 12.79 -0.46 -13.12
N ILE A 113 12.48 -1.32 -14.08
CA ILE A 113 11.43 -2.36 -13.97
C ILE A 113 12.13 -3.70 -14.11
N SER A 114 11.98 -4.54 -13.09
CA SER A 114 12.75 -5.79 -13.00
C SER A 114 12.18 -6.91 -13.87
N GLU A 115 10.87 -6.90 -14.12
CA GLU A 115 10.19 -7.87 -14.97
C GLU A 115 9.60 -7.20 -16.22
N ASP A 116 8.28 -7.25 -16.41
CA ASP A 116 7.60 -6.84 -17.63
C ASP A 116 7.02 -5.42 -17.55
N LEU A 117 6.98 -4.73 -18.69
CA LEU A 117 6.32 -3.43 -18.85
C LEU A 117 5.22 -3.52 -19.91
N PHE A 118 3.98 -3.26 -19.48
CA PHE A 118 2.79 -3.14 -20.33
C PHE A 118 2.27 -1.70 -20.29
N ILE A 119 2.13 -1.06 -21.46
CA ILE A 119 1.69 0.35 -21.63
C ILE A 119 0.67 0.53 -22.74
#